data_AF-A0A7Y3G232-F1
#
_entry.id   AF-A0A7Y3G232-F1
#
_cell.length_a   1.000
_cell.length_b   1.000
_cell.length_c   1.000
_cell.angle_alpha   90.00
_cell.angle_beta   90.00
_cell.angle_gamma   90.00
#
_symmetry.space_group_name_H-M   'P 1'
#
loop_
_entity.id
_entity.type
_entity.pdbx_description
1 polymer ?
#
loop_
_entity_poly.entity_id
_entity_poly.type
_entity_poly.pdbx_seq_one_letter_code
_entity_poly.pdbx_strand_id
1 'polypeptide(L)'
;MKKIFAAIGLLFLLQSAWAIDIGDAKEQGLVGEATSGYLAAVQSPASAEIRALIADVNAKRKDHFEETAQKTGVTTEQVAYRFYELAVQRTAPGHYYQDANGSWKKK
;
A
#
# COMPACT_ATOMS: atom_id res chain seq x y z
N MET A 1 18.21 -18.42 57.83
CA MET A 1 19.30 -17.47 57.50
C MET A 1 19.83 -17.78 56.11
N LYS A 2 19.85 -16.78 55.22
CA LYS A 2 20.78 -16.62 54.06
C LYS A 2 20.64 -17.72 52.96
N LYS A 3 20.34 -17.44 51.69
CA LYS A 3 20.72 -16.31 50.83
C LYS A 3 19.66 -16.10 49.74
N ILE A 4 19.23 -14.86 49.59
CA ILE A 4 18.68 -14.30 48.35
C ILE A 4 19.82 -14.24 47.31
N PHE A 5 19.48 -14.24 46.02
CA PHE A 5 20.26 -13.79 44.82
C PHE A 5 20.53 -14.85 43.73
N ALA A 6 19.81 -14.71 42.60
CA ALA A 6 20.30 -14.66 41.20
C ALA A 6 19.09 -14.92 40.26
N ALA A 7 18.34 -13.92 39.77
CA ALA A 7 18.67 -12.94 38.72
C ALA A 7 18.59 -13.49 37.28
N ILE A 8 17.69 -12.86 36.51
CA ILE A 8 17.75 -12.58 35.06
C ILE A 8 17.27 -13.69 34.10
N GLY A 9 16.25 -13.35 33.31
CA GLY A 9 16.00 -14.04 32.04
C GLY A 9 14.60 -13.95 31.45
N LEU A 10 13.83 -12.88 31.65
CA LEU A 10 12.58 -12.70 30.89
C LEU A 10 12.41 -11.25 30.44
N LEU A 11 13.18 -10.85 29.42
CA LEU A 11 12.83 -9.72 28.58
C LEU A 11 12.01 -10.28 27.40
N PHE A 12 10.69 -10.32 27.55
CA PHE A 12 9.82 -10.35 26.38
C PHE A 12 10.02 -9.01 25.66
N LEU A 13 10.79 -9.03 24.57
CA LEU A 13 10.80 -7.93 23.61
C LEU A 13 9.38 -7.83 23.07
N LEU A 14 8.61 -6.86 23.56
CA LEU A 14 7.36 -6.44 22.96
C LEU A 14 7.69 -5.88 21.58
N GLN A 15 7.75 -6.76 20.59
CA GLN A 15 7.84 -6.38 19.18
C GLN A 15 6.46 -5.83 18.83
N SER A 16 6.27 -4.53 18.99
CA SER A 16 5.12 -3.83 18.43
C SER A 16 5.24 -3.93 16.92
N ALA A 17 4.56 -4.91 16.31
CA ALA A 17 4.41 -4.99 14.87
C ALA A 17 3.39 -3.92 14.45
N TRP A 18 3.88 -2.72 14.17
CA TRP A 18 3.08 -1.69 13.51
C TRP A 18 2.88 -2.13 12.06
N ALA A 19 1.64 -2.26 11.62
CA ALA A 19 1.36 -2.50 10.21
C ALA A 19 1.79 -1.26 9.41
N ILE A 20 2.62 -1.45 8.39
CA ILE A 20 3.01 -0.37 7.48
C ILE A 20 1.77 0.23 6.80
N ASP A 21 1.67 1.56 6.79
CA ASP A 21 0.61 2.26 6.07
C ASP A 21 1.02 2.59 4.62
N ILE A 22 0.03 3.00 3.81
CA ILE A 22 0.22 3.29 2.39
C ILE A 22 1.21 4.44 2.13
N GLY A 23 1.28 5.44 3.01
CA GLY A 23 2.20 6.57 2.89
C GLY A 23 3.64 6.10 3.06
N ASP A 24 3.92 5.40 4.16
CA ASP A 24 5.25 4.84 4.43
C ASP A 24 5.69 3.86 3.34
N ALA A 25 4.79 3.00 2.85
CA ALA A 25 5.09 2.07 1.77
C ALA A 25 5.43 2.79 0.44
N LYS A 26 4.79 3.93 0.15
CA LYS A 26 5.11 4.76 -1.02
C LYS A 26 6.43 5.50 -0.87
N GLU A 27 6.69 6.04 0.31
CA GLU A 27 7.95 6.73 0.63
C GLU A 27 9.15 5.79 0.47
N GLN A 28 8.99 4.55 0.92
CA GLN A 28 10.00 3.50 0.77
C GLN A 28 10.07 2.92 -0.66
N GLY A 29 9.19 3.34 -1.58
CA GLY A 29 9.14 2.83 -2.95
C GLY A 29 8.74 1.36 -3.06
N LEU A 30 8.03 0.83 -2.06
CA LEU A 30 7.57 -0.57 -2.03
C LEU A 30 6.31 -0.75 -2.89
N VAL A 31 5.48 0.29 -2.98
CA VAL A 31 4.22 0.31 -3.73
C VAL A 31 4.11 1.56 -4.61
N GLY A 32 3.29 1.48 -5.65
CA GLY A 32 3.01 2.58 -6.56
C GLY A 32 1.65 2.48 -7.23
N GLU A 33 1.27 3.53 -7.95
CA GLU A 33 -0.01 3.61 -8.67
C GLU A 33 0.09 2.85 -10.01
N ALA A 34 -0.68 1.78 -10.16
CA ALA A 34 -0.72 0.98 -11.38
C ALA A 34 -1.71 1.55 -12.40
N THR A 35 -1.49 1.28 -13.70
CA THR A 35 -2.38 1.73 -14.79
C THR A 35 -3.81 1.20 -14.68
N SER A 36 -4.02 0.17 -13.85
CA SER A 36 -5.35 -0.36 -13.53
C SER A 36 -6.19 0.52 -12.61
N GLY A 37 -5.64 1.61 -12.04
CA GLY A 37 -6.31 2.40 -10.99
C GLY A 37 -6.05 1.94 -9.56
N TYR A 38 -5.32 0.84 -9.40
CA TYR A 38 -5.07 0.21 -8.11
C TYR A 38 -3.62 0.37 -7.65
N LEU A 39 -3.38 0.11 -6.36
CA LEU A 39 -2.06 0.05 -5.80
C LEU A 39 -1.41 -1.29 -6.19
N ALA A 40 -0.12 -1.27 -6.54
CA ALA A 40 0.65 -2.48 -6.81
C ALA A 40 2.05 -2.38 -6.23
N ALA A 41 2.69 -3.52 -6.00
CA ALA A 41 4.08 -3.57 -5.55
C ALA A 41 5.02 -3.15 -6.69
N VAL A 42 5.99 -2.30 -6.37
CA VAL A 42 7.00 -1.84 -7.36
C VAL A 42 7.98 -2.97 -7.69
N GLN A 43 8.26 -3.84 -6.71
CA GLN A 43 9.18 -4.96 -6.83
C GLN A 43 8.48 -6.29 -6.56
N SER A 44 8.95 -7.34 -7.23
CA SER A 44 8.51 -8.71 -7.02
C SER A 44 9.71 -9.60 -6.65
N PRO A 45 9.60 -10.46 -5.62
CA PRO A 45 8.41 -10.68 -4.80
C PRO A 45 8.21 -9.59 -3.73
N ALA A 46 6.96 -9.17 -3.51
CA ALA A 46 6.61 -8.31 -2.39
C ALA A 46 6.56 -9.10 -1.08
N SER A 47 6.85 -8.46 0.06
CA SER A 47 6.70 -9.09 1.38
C SER A 47 5.22 -9.44 1.68
N ALA A 48 4.98 -10.34 2.64
CA ALA A 48 3.62 -10.69 3.04
C ALA A 48 2.83 -9.46 3.55
N GLU A 49 3.51 -8.58 4.29
CA GLU A 49 2.95 -7.34 4.80
C GLU A 49 2.53 -6.39 3.67
N ILE A 50 3.38 -6.19 2.65
CA ILE A 50 3.06 -5.33 1.51
C ILE A 50 1.91 -5.91 0.68
N ARG A 51 1.84 -7.23 0.52
CA ARG A 51 0.69 -7.87 -0.13
C ARG A 51 -0.62 -7.65 0.65
N ALA A 52 -0.57 -7.71 1.98
CA ALA A 52 -1.73 -7.46 2.83
C ALA A 52 -2.18 -5.98 2.73
N LEU A 53 -1.24 -5.04 2.77
CA LEU A 53 -1.52 -3.62 2.56
C LEU A 53 -2.17 -3.35 1.19
N ILE A 54 -1.61 -3.91 0.12
CA ILE A 54 -2.16 -3.77 -1.24
C ILE A 54 -3.59 -4.31 -1.29
N ALA A 55 -3.86 -5.46 -0.70
CA ALA A 55 -5.19 -6.07 -0.69
C ALA A 55 -6.21 -5.18 0.06
N ASP A 56 -5.85 -4.68 1.25
CA ASP A 56 -6.72 -3.80 2.05
C ASP A 56 -7.04 -2.48 1.33
N VAL A 57 -6.02 -1.82 0.79
CA VAL A 57 -6.20 -0.56 0.04
C VAL A 57 -7.06 -0.77 -1.20
N ASN A 58 -6.79 -1.83 -1.96
CA ASN A 58 -7.49 -2.08 -3.21
C ASN A 58 -8.95 -2.51 -2.99
N ALA A 59 -9.26 -3.22 -1.90
CA ALA A 59 -10.63 -3.51 -1.52
C ALA A 59 -11.42 -2.21 -1.29
N LYS A 60 -10.88 -1.29 -0.48
CA LYS A 60 -11.49 0.02 -0.22
C LYS A 60 -11.67 0.86 -1.48
N ARG A 61 -10.67 0.85 -2.39
CA ARG A 61 -10.77 1.53 -3.69
C ARG A 61 -11.88 0.93 -4.55
N LYS A 62 -11.96 -0.39 -4.64
CA LYS A 62 -12.96 -1.10 -5.44
C LYS A 62 -14.37 -0.73 -4.98
N ASP A 63 -14.63 -0.77 -3.67
CA ASP A 63 -15.94 -0.40 -3.11
C ASP A 63 -16.33 1.03 -3.51
N HIS A 64 -15.39 1.97 -3.41
CA HIS A 64 -15.63 3.37 -3.78
C HIS A 64 -15.79 3.58 -5.29
N PHE A 65 -15.03 2.84 -6.11
CA PHE A 65 -15.15 2.89 -7.56
C PHE A 65 -16.50 2.36 -8.01
N GLU A 66 -16.98 1.26 -7.40
CA GLU A 66 -18.30 0.68 -7.67
C GLU A 66 -19.43 1.63 -7.26
N GLU A 67 -19.33 2.25 -6.07
CA GLU A 67 -20.30 3.26 -5.62
C GLU A 67 -20.35 4.44 -6.60
N THR A 68 -19.19 4.94 -7.04
CA THR A 68 -19.11 6.04 -8.00
C THR A 68 -19.68 5.65 -9.35
N ALA A 69 -19.31 4.47 -9.86
CA ALA A 69 -19.79 3.92 -11.12
C ALA A 69 -21.32 3.84 -11.18
N GLN A 70 -21.94 3.34 -10.11
CA GLN A 70 -23.40 3.28 -9.96
C GLN A 70 -24.04 4.68 -9.98
N LYS A 71 -23.46 5.64 -9.26
CA LYS A 71 -23.99 7.02 -9.20
C LYS A 71 -23.87 7.78 -10.53
N THR A 72 -22.81 7.52 -11.30
CA THR A 72 -22.52 8.27 -12.53
C THR A 72 -22.92 7.54 -13.81
N GLY A 73 -23.39 6.29 -13.71
CA GLY A 73 -23.80 5.48 -14.88
C GLY A 73 -22.63 5.08 -15.79
N VAL A 74 -21.45 4.88 -15.23
CA VAL A 74 -20.23 4.45 -15.95
C VAL A 74 -19.72 3.13 -15.36
N THR A 75 -18.71 2.49 -15.96
CA THR A 75 -18.15 1.25 -15.41
C THR A 75 -17.12 1.52 -14.32
N THR A 76 -16.91 0.55 -13.42
CA THR A 76 -15.88 0.61 -12.37
C THR A 76 -14.49 0.83 -12.96
N GLU A 77 -14.19 0.23 -14.12
CA GLU A 77 -12.92 0.39 -14.84
C GLU A 77 -12.73 1.82 -15.34
N GLN A 78 -13.79 2.48 -15.82
CA GLN A 78 -13.73 3.87 -16.24
C GLN A 78 -13.44 4.79 -15.06
N VAL A 79 -14.04 4.52 -13.88
CA VAL A 79 -13.72 5.26 -12.65
C VAL A 79 -12.27 5.02 -12.23
N ALA A 80 -11.82 3.76 -12.22
CA ALA A 80 -10.45 3.40 -11.85
C ALA A 80 -9.41 4.03 -12.77
N TYR A 81 -9.68 4.10 -14.07
CA TYR A 81 -8.82 4.79 -15.05
C TYR A 81 -8.72 6.30 -14.76
N ARG A 82 -9.84 6.98 -14.51
CA ARG A 82 -9.83 8.40 -14.12
C ARG A 82 -9.12 8.63 -12.79
N PHE A 83 -9.31 7.72 -11.84
CA PHE A 83 -8.60 7.74 -10.57
C PHE A 83 -7.09 7.65 -10.80
N TYR A 84 -6.62 6.74 -11.65
CA TYR A 84 -5.20 6.64 -11.98
C TYR A 84 -4.64 7.94 -12.57
N GLU A 85 -5.34 8.57 -13.53
CA GLU A 85 -4.92 9.85 -14.11
C GLU A 85 -4.71 10.92 -13.04
N LEU A 86 -5.63 11.02 -12.07
CA LEU A 86 -5.52 11.93 -10.94
C LEU A 86 -4.43 11.51 -9.95
N ALA A 87 -4.27 10.21 -9.72
CA ALA A 87 -3.27 9.67 -8.81
C ALA A 87 -1.86 10.00 -9.31
N VAL A 88 -1.57 9.80 -10.60
CA VAL A 88 -0.28 10.17 -11.22
C VAL A 88 0.00 11.67 -11.08
N GLN A 89 -1.01 12.51 -11.32
CA GLN A 89 -0.87 13.96 -11.14
C GLN A 89 -0.50 14.33 -9.69
N ARG A 90 -1.05 13.60 -8.72
CA ARG A 90 -0.84 13.84 -7.27
C ARG A 90 0.32 13.06 -6.66
N THR A 91 0.92 12.11 -7.36
CA THR A 91 2.11 11.39 -6.90
C THR A 91 3.19 12.39 -6.48
N ALA A 92 3.81 12.20 -5.33
CA ALA A 92 4.88 13.08 -4.87
C ALA A 92 6.20 12.77 -5.62
N PRO A 93 7.13 13.74 -5.73
CA PRO A 93 8.48 13.45 -6.19
C PRO A 93 9.09 12.31 -5.36
N GLY A 94 9.71 11.35 -6.03
CA GLY A 94 10.27 10.16 -5.40
C GLY A 94 9.32 8.97 -5.26
N HIS A 95 8.02 9.14 -5.44
CA HIS A 95 7.04 8.04 -5.43
C HIS A 95 6.86 7.44 -6.83
N TYR A 96 6.29 6.23 -6.89
CA TYR A 96 6.21 5.44 -8.12
C TYR A 96 4.80 5.40 -8.73
N TYR A 97 4.75 5.40 -10.05
CA TYR A 97 3.57 5.12 -10.86
C TYR A 97 3.96 4.34 -12.11
N GLN A 98 3.08 3.50 -12.65
CA GLN A 98 3.32 2.85 -13.95
C GLN A 98 3.06 3.85 -15.08
N ASP A 99 3.82 3.82 -16.17
CA ASP A 99 3.49 4.50 -17.42
C ASP A 99 2.49 3.68 -18.27
N ALA A 100 2.10 4.19 -19.43
CA ALA A 100 1.16 3.53 -20.33
C ALA A 100 1.59 2.12 -20.80
N ASN A 101 2.89 1.81 -20.73
CA ASN A 101 3.44 0.49 -21.04
C ASN A 101 3.47 -0.45 -19.82
N GLY A 102 2.94 -0.02 -18.67
CA GLY A 102 2.99 -0.74 -17.41
C GLY A 102 4.36 -0.69 -16.72
N SER A 103 5.29 0.13 -17.21
CA SER A 103 6.63 0.24 -16.63
C SER A 103 6.66 1.21 -15.46
N TRP A 104 7.30 0.84 -14.36
CA TRP A 104 7.43 1.73 -13.20
C TRP A 104 8.30 2.95 -13.51
N LYS A 105 7.78 4.13 -13.17
CA LYS A 105 8.47 5.42 -13.20
C LYS A 105 8.47 6.00 -11.79
N LYS A 106 9.62 6.57 -11.41
CA LYS A 106 9.75 7.42 -10.22
C LYS A 106 9.46 8.85 -10.66
N LYS A 107 8.56 9.55 -9.94
CA LYS A 107 8.21 10.93 -10.25
C LYS A 107 9.28 11.92 -9.80
#